data_AF-G5J894-F1
#
_entry.id   AF-G5J894-F1
#
_cell.length_a   1.000
_cell.length_b   1.000
_cell.length_c   1.000
_cell.angle_alpha   90.00
_cell.angle_beta   90.00
_cell.angle_gamma   90.00
#
_symmetry.space_group_name_H-M   'P 1'
#
loop_
_entity.id
_entity.type
_entity.pdbx_description
1 polymer ?
#
loop_
_entity_poly.entity_id
_entity_poly.type
_entity_poly.pdbx_seq_one_letter_code
_entity_poly.pdbx_strand_id
1 'polypeptide(L)'
;MLSSSKKIDFPETMLNKWTNKLTLSASLIGAFSTITIVQPQVAFSLTPEQVNEKAKAFTVKIDGAEKGSGVIIAKSGNKYTVLTNWHVVDSEGNYTIQTRDGTTHQGENIQQIQRADLAVIYFNSNKSYEVAIKGNSDELS
;
A
#
# COMPACT_ATOMS: atom_id res chain seq x y z
N MET A 1 -23.96 18.25 71.30
CA MET A 1 -24.47 16.91 71.66
C MET A 1 -24.69 16.12 70.37
N LEU A 2 -24.44 14.82 70.46
CA LEU A 2 -24.28 13.84 69.39
C LEU A 2 -25.55 13.52 68.57
N SER A 3 -25.29 12.91 67.40
CA SER A 3 -26.11 11.87 66.73
C SER A 3 -27.30 12.38 65.89
N SER A 4 -27.64 11.84 64.71
CA SER A 4 -27.35 10.53 64.13
C SER A 4 -27.56 10.56 62.60
N SER A 5 -26.78 9.76 61.88
CA SER A 5 -26.80 9.56 60.43
C SER A 5 -27.99 8.72 59.95
N LYS A 6 -28.61 9.10 58.83
CA LYS A 6 -29.45 8.21 58.01
C LYS A 6 -28.76 7.99 56.67
N LYS A 7 -28.18 6.80 56.47
CA LYS A 7 -27.72 6.35 55.14
C LYS A 7 -28.95 6.08 54.27
N ILE A 8 -28.93 6.58 53.05
CA ILE A 8 -29.91 6.26 52.01
C ILE A 8 -29.17 5.33 51.04
N ASP A 9 -29.61 4.08 50.98
CA ASP A 9 -29.18 3.12 49.96
C ASP A 9 -29.88 3.45 48.64
N PHE A 10 -29.09 3.58 47.58
CA PHE A 10 -29.60 3.78 46.23
C PHE A 10 -29.61 2.44 45.48
N PRO A 11 -30.73 2.04 44.86
CA PRO A 11 -30.82 0.79 44.11
C PRO A 11 -29.92 0.81 42.86
N GLU A 12 -29.28 -0.31 42.54
CA GLU A 12 -28.35 -0.50 41.40
C GLU A 12 -28.96 -0.29 40.00
N THR A 13 -30.22 0.13 39.91
CA THR A 13 -30.92 0.40 38.64
C THR A 13 -30.67 1.81 38.08
N MET A 14 -29.70 2.54 38.62
CA MET A 14 -29.35 3.92 38.25
C MET A 14 -28.04 4.05 37.45
N LEU A 15 -27.57 3.01 36.75
CA LEU A 15 -26.28 3.05 36.04
C LEU A 15 -26.34 3.05 34.49
N ASN A 16 -27.50 3.19 33.84
CA ASN A 16 -27.53 3.14 32.36
C ASN A 16 -28.51 4.10 31.64
N LYS A 17 -28.84 5.26 32.22
CA LYS A 17 -29.77 6.23 31.58
C LYS A 17 -29.25 7.67 31.39
N TRP A 18 -27.94 7.93 31.48
CA TRP A 18 -27.39 9.28 31.35
C TRP A 18 -26.16 9.43 30.45
N THR A 19 -26.23 8.98 29.20
CA THR A 19 -25.34 9.51 28.15
C THR A 19 -26.03 9.69 26.80
N ASN A 20 -27.29 10.13 26.78
CA ASN A 20 -27.94 10.59 25.55
C ASN A 20 -28.85 11.80 25.83
N LYS A 21 -28.27 12.99 25.99
CA LYS A 21 -28.96 14.28 25.83
C LYS A 21 -28.04 15.29 25.17
N LEU A 22 -28.14 15.36 23.83
CA LEU A 22 -27.69 16.49 23.03
C LEU A 22 -28.43 17.75 23.48
N THR A 23 -27.69 18.76 23.92
CA THR A 23 -28.10 20.15 23.80
C THR A 23 -26.85 21.02 23.77
N LEU A 24 -26.47 21.47 22.58
CA LEU A 24 -25.71 22.70 22.43
C LEU A 24 -26.56 23.62 21.56
N SER A 25 -27.19 24.58 22.23
CA SER A 25 -27.77 25.77 21.63
C SER A 25 -26.66 26.60 20.99
N ALA A 26 -26.60 26.62 19.66
CA ALA A 26 -25.81 27.60 18.92
C ALA A 26 -26.75 28.71 18.44
N SER A 27 -26.76 29.81 19.19
CA SER A 27 -27.38 31.06 18.76
C SER A 27 -26.72 31.56 17.47
N LEU A 28 -27.51 31.81 16.43
CA LEU A 28 -27.09 32.61 15.27
C LEU A 28 -26.90 34.06 15.72
N ILE A 29 -25.66 34.51 15.92
CA ILE A 29 -25.30 35.93 15.76
C ILE A 29 -23.89 36.02 15.16
N GLY A 30 -23.80 36.62 13.96
CA GLY A 30 -22.66 37.42 13.53
C GLY A 30 -21.54 36.72 12.75
N ALA A 31 -21.55 36.90 11.42
CA ALA A 31 -20.42 36.77 10.47
C ALA A 31 -19.20 35.94 10.93
N PHE A 32 -19.16 34.66 10.58
CA PHE A 32 -17.98 33.82 10.78
C PHE A 32 -17.30 33.61 9.43
N SER A 33 -16.14 34.24 9.25
CA SER A 33 -15.13 33.78 8.31
C SER A 33 -14.99 32.27 8.46
N THR A 34 -15.18 31.53 7.38
CA THR A 34 -15.07 30.06 7.42
C THR A 34 -13.60 29.71 7.70
N ILE A 35 -13.24 29.54 8.97
CA ILE A 35 -11.98 28.92 9.35
C ILE A 35 -12.14 27.45 8.98
N THR A 36 -11.70 27.08 7.78
CA THR A 36 -11.48 25.68 7.41
C THR A 36 -10.46 25.11 8.39
N ILE A 37 -10.89 24.31 9.35
CA ILE A 37 -9.97 23.52 10.16
C ILE A 37 -9.38 22.47 9.20
N VAL A 38 -8.20 22.75 8.66
CA VAL A 38 -7.41 21.79 7.91
C VAL A 38 -6.92 20.78 8.94
N GLN A 39 -7.64 19.66 9.08
CA GLN A 39 -7.20 18.59 9.96
C GLN A 39 -5.83 18.12 9.45
N PRO A 40 -4.76 18.15 10.26
CA PRO A 40 -3.47 17.65 9.82
C PRO A 40 -3.63 16.15 9.56
N GLN A 41 -3.59 15.78 8.30
CA GLN A 41 -3.47 14.39 7.90
C GLN A 41 -2.13 13.89 8.42
N VAL A 42 -2.15 13.15 9.53
CA VAL A 42 -0.97 12.46 10.04
C VAL A 42 -0.67 11.35 9.03
N ALA A 43 0.34 11.56 8.19
CA ALA A 43 0.83 10.53 7.29
C ALA A 43 1.54 9.47 8.13
N PHE A 44 0.92 8.30 8.29
CA PHE A 44 1.59 7.14 8.86
C PHE A 44 2.48 6.52 7.80
N SER A 45 3.80 6.50 8.05
CA SER A 45 4.72 5.72 7.23
C SER A 45 4.53 4.23 7.51
N LEU A 46 4.75 3.40 6.49
CA LEU A 46 4.78 1.95 6.66
C LEU A 46 6.02 1.53 7.45
N THR A 47 5.90 0.47 8.25
CA THR A 47 7.09 -0.17 8.84
C THR A 47 7.92 -0.85 7.75
N PRO A 48 9.23 -1.08 7.97
CA PRO A 48 10.07 -1.80 7.02
C PRO A 48 9.50 -3.16 6.58
N GLU A 49 8.86 -3.89 7.51
CA GLU A 49 8.21 -5.18 7.23
C GLU A 49 7.02 -4.99 6.29
N GLN A 50 6.19 -3.98 6.52
CA GLN A 50 5.04 -3.69 5.67
C GLN A 50 5.48 -3.24 4.27
N VAL A 51 6.56 -2.47 4.16
CA VAL A 51 7.17 -2.10 2.87
C VAL A 51 7.65 -3.35 2.14
N ASN A 52 8.39 -4.23 2.81
CA ASN A 52 8.89 -5.47 2.23
C ASN A 52 7.75 -6.36 1.73
N GLU A 53 6.68 -6.49 2.51
CA GLU A 53 5.53 -7.31 2.11
C GLU A 53 4.81 -6.76 0.88
N LYS A 54 4.64 -5.43 0.79
CA LYS A 54 4.12 -4.80 -0.42
C LYS A 54 5.05 -4.96 -1.62
N ALA A 55 6.36 -4.73 -1.43
CA ALA A 55 7.33 -4.81 -2.52
C ALA A 55 7.40 -6.21 -3.14
N LYS A 56 7.41 -7.25 -2.31
CA LYS A 56 7.39 -8.64 -2.76
C LYS A 56 6.18 -8.99 -3.64
N ALA A 57 5.06 -8.27 -3.55
CA ALA A 57 3.86 -8.59 -4.33
C ALA A 57 4.04 -8.36 -5.85
N PHE A 58 4.96 -7.47 -6.23
CA PHE A 58 5.27 -7.14 -7.63
C PHE A 58 6.73 -7.41 -8.01
N THR A 59 7.60 -7.79 -7.07
CA THR A 59 8.96 -8.27 -7.37
C THR A 59 8.92 -9.72 -7.85
N VAL A 60 9.69 -10.01 -8.90
CA VAL A 60 9.85 -11.35 -9.46
C VAL A 60 11.32 -11.74 -9.48
N LYS A 61 11.59 -13.06 -9.44
CA LYS A 61 12.91 -13.61 -9.69
C LYS A 61 13.01 -13.99 -11.16
N ILE A 62 14.14 -13.65 -11.79
CA ILE A 62 14.44 -13.98 -13.18
C ILE A 62 15.58 -15.00 -13.17
N ASP A 63 15.36 -16.16 -13.77
CA ASP A 63 16.37 -17.19 -13.99
C ASP A 63 16.57 -17.39 -15.49
N GLY A 64 17.82 -17.39 -15.96
CA GLY A 64 18.21 -17.69 -17.35
C GLY A 64 19.70 -17.99 -17.43
N ALA A 65 20.38 -17.41 -18.43
CA ALA A 65 21.85 -17.44 -18.49
C ALA A 65 22.47 -16.78 -17.25
N GLU A 66 21.90 -15.65 -16.85
CA GLU A 66 22.18 -15.00 -15.57
C GLU A 66 20.94 -15.03 -14.67
N LYS A 67 21.17 -14.77 -13.37
CA LYS A 67 20.12 -14.71 -12.36
C LYS A 67 19.94 -13.27 -11.88
N GLY A 68 18.70 -12.84 -11.78
CA GLY A 68 18.39 -11.49 -11.37
C GLY A 68 17.00 -11.37 -10.76
N SER A 69 16.59 -10.13 -10.59
CA SER A 69 15.23 -9.78 -10.16
C SER A 69 14.61 -8.83 -11.16
N GLY A 70 13.29 -8.69 -11.09
CA GLY A 70 12.55 -7.71 -11.86
C GLY A 70 11.33 -7.20 -11.12
N VAL A 71 10.71 -6.18 -11.68
CA VAL A 71 9.53 -5.52 -11.12
C VAL A 71 8.41 -5.54 -12.16
N ILE A 72 7.23 -6.02 -11.77
CA ILE A 72 6.03 -5.96 -12.62
C ILE A 72 5.57 -4.48 -12.69
N ILE A 73 5.65 -3.89 -13.87
CA ILE A 73 5.36 -2.46 -14.11
C ILE A 73 4.11 -2.20 -14.95
N ALA A 74 3.55 -3.22 -15.59
CA ALA A 74 2.29 -3.11 -16.33
C ALA A 74 1.64 -4.48 -16.56
N LYS A 75 0.33 -4.46 -16.82
CA LYS A 75 -0.47 -5.61 -17.28
C LYS A 75 -1.43 -5.16 -18.37
N SER A 76 -1.52 -5.91 -19.46
CA SER A 76 -2.51 -5.73 -20.54
C SER A 76 -3.14 -7.08 -20.89
N GLY A 77 -4.42 -7.27 -20.57
CA GLY A 77 -5.05 -8.59 -20.63
C GLY A 77 -4.31 -9.58 -19.73
N ASN A 78 -3.81 -10.68 -20.31
CA ASN A 78 -3.01 -11.68 -19.58
C ASN A 78 -1.50 -11.45 -19.69
N LYS A 79 -1.06 -10.43 -20.43
CA LYS A 79 0.35 -10.13 -20.66
C LYS A 79 0.86 -9.17 -19.59
N TYR A 80 1.85 -9.60 -18.83
CA TYR A 80 2.57 -8.81 -17.85
C TYR A 80 3.88 -8.28 -18.41
N THR A 81 4.28 -7.11 -17.93
CA THR A 81 5.53 -6.42 -18.31
C THR A 81 6.41 -6.32 -17.08
N VAL A 82 7.62 -6.86 -17.16
CA VAL A 82 8.62 -6.83 -16.08
C VAL A 82 9.79 -5.95 -16.51
N LEU A 83 10.15 -4.99 -15.66
CA LEU A 83 11.37 -4.20 -15.79
C LEU A 83 12.51 -4.90 -15.05
N THR A 84 13.66 -5.02 -15.68
CA THR A 84 14.89 -5.57 -15.10
C THR A 84 16.12 -4.87 -15.68
N ASN A 85 17.32 -5.29 -15.29
CA ASN A 85 18.55 -4.82 -15.90
C ASN A 85 18.82 -5.53 -17.23
N TRP A 86 19.51 -4.84 -18.15
CA TRP A 86 19.84 -5.43 -19.44
C TRP A 86 20.82 -6.59 -19.28
N HIS A 87 21.85 -6.45 -18.44
CA HIS A 87 22.84 -7.51 -18.21
C HIS A 87 22.22 -8.84 -17.73
N VAL A 88 21.06 -8.81 -17.07
CA VAL A 88 20.37 -10.05 -16.62
C VAL A 88 19.86 -10.85 -17.82
N VAL A 89 19.52 -10.19 -18.92
CA VAL A 89 18.77 -10.74 -20.05
C VAL A 89 19.42 -10.52 -21.42
N ASP A 90 20.70 -10.12 -21.46
CA ASP A 90 21.41 -9.77 -22.70
C ASP A 90 21.93 -10.97 -23.49
N SER A 91 22.01 -12.12 -22.81
CA SER A 91 22.51 -13.36 -23.36
C SER A 91 21.40 -14.16 -24.04
N GLU A 92 21.72 -14.86 -25.11
CA GLU A 92 20.75 -15.76 -25.75
C GLU A 92 20.38 -16.92 -24.81
N GLY A 93 19.09 -17.18 -24.64
CA GLY A 93 18.65 -18.27 -23.79
C GLY A 93 17.16 -18.24 -23.46
N ASN A 94 16.73 -19.27 -22.72
CA ASN A 94 15.39 -19.34 -22.16
C ASN A 94 15.39 -18.69 -20.79
N TYR A 95 14.55 -17.67 -20.64
CA TYR A 95 14.35 -16.98 -19.37
C TYR A 95 13.05 -17.40 -18.72
N THR A 96 13.06 -17.53 -17.40
CA THR A 96 11.88 -17.84 -16.61
C THR A 96 11.68 -16.79 -15.53
N ILE A 97 10.42 -16.52 -15.24
CA ILE A 97 9.98 -15.50 -14.29
C ILE A 97 9.22 -16.21 -13.18
N GLN A 98 9.79 -16.23 -11.98
CA GLN A 98 9.14 -16.77 -10.80
C GLN A 98 8.46 -15.64 -10.01
N THR A 99 7.15 -15.72 -9.88
CA THR A 99 6.33 -14.78 -9.10
C THR A 99 6.32 -15.13 -7.61
N ARG A 100 5.84 -14.20 -6.77
CA ARG A 100 5.81 -14.36 -5.30
C ARG A 100 5.14 -15.65 -4.82
N ASP A 101 4.13 -16.12 -5.54
CA ASP A 101 3.42 -17.37 -5.24
C ASP A 101 4.22 -18.63 -5.60
N GLY A 102 5.47 -18.49 -6.05
CA GLY A 102 6.35 -19.58 -6.47
C GLY A 102 6.09 -20.07 -7.90
N THR A 103 5.06 -19.56 -8.58
CA THR A 103 4.74 -19.96 -9.97
C THR A 103 5.80 -19.45 -10.92
N THR A 104 6.25 -20.32 -11.81
CA THR A 104 7.21 -19.98 -12.86
C THR A 104 6.48 -19.80 -14.19
N HIS A 105 6.75 -18.70 -14.87
CA HIS A 105 6.23 -18.35 -16.20
C HIS A 105 7.38 -18.26 -17.19
N GLN A 106 7.10 -18.57 -18.46
CA GLN A 106 8.07 -18.37 -19.53
C GLN A 106 8.23 -16.87 -19.81
N GLY A 107 9.49 -16.42 -19.84
CA GLY A 107 9.85 -15.07 -20.26
C GLY A 107 9.92 -15.00 -21.79
N GLU A 108 9.36 -13.94 -22.35
CA GLU A 108 9.19 -13.74 -23.80
C GLU A 108 9.45 -12.28 -24.19
N ASN A 109 9.81 -12.07 -25.47
CA ASN A 109 9.91 -10.74 -26.11
C ASN A 109 10.76 -9.74 -25.29
N ILE A 110 12.01 -10.11 -25.04
CA ILE A 110 12.97 -9.27 -24.32
C ILE A 110 13.33 -8.05 -25.18
N GLN A 111 13.27 -6.86 -24.57
CA GLN A 111 13.55 -5.59 -25.23
C GLN A 111 14.49 -4.74 -24.37
N GLN A 112 15.66 -4.39 -24.92
CA GLN A 112 16.57 -3.45 -24.28
C GLN A 112 15.98 -2.02 -24.31
N ILE A 113 16.06 -1.32 -23.19
CA ILE A 113 15.82 0.12 -23.13
C ILE A 113 17.16 0.80 -23.35
N GLN A 114 17.32 1.46 -24.50
CA GLN A 114 18.58 2.11 -24.86
C GLN A 114 18.97 3.20 -23.84
N ARG A 115 20.28 3.47 -23.75
CA ARG A 115 20.90 4.52 -22.92
C ARG A 115 20.91 4.24 -21.41
N ALA A 116 20.47 3.07 -20.97
CA ALA A 116 20.57 2.59 -19.58
C ALA A 116 20.80 1.07 -19.55
N ASP A 117 21.25 0.54 -18.41
CA ASP A 117 21.30 -0.91 -18.16
C ASP A 117 19.90 -1.42 -17.75
N LEU A 118 18.94 -1.32 -18.67
CA LEU A 118 17.54 -1.64 -18.44
C LEU A 118 16.95 -2.43 -19.60
N ALA A 119 16.02 -3.32 -19.26
CA ALA A 119 15.29 -4.14 -20.21
C ALA A 119 13.88 -4.43 -19.74
N VAL A 120 13.02 -4.75 -20.70
CA VAL A 120 11.68 -5.27 -20.47
C VAL A 120 11.63 -6.72 -20.91
N ILE A 121 11.04 -7.56 -20.08
CA ILE A 121 10.68 -8.95 -20.41
C ILE A 121 9.19 -9.16 -20.12
N TYR A 122 8.52 -9.95 -20.94
CA TYR A 122 7.09 -10.22 -20.79
C TYR A 122 6.83 -11.65 -20.35
N PHE A 123 5.69 -11.88 -19.68
CA PHE A 123 5.13 -13.21 -19.49
C PHE A 123 3.61 -13.17 -19.57
N ASN A 124 2.99 -14.31 -19.83
CA ASN A 124 1.54 -14.45 -19.87
C ASN A 124 1.04 -15.22 -18.65
N SER A 125 -0.02 -14.74 -18.00
CA SER A 125 -0.69 -15.44 -16.92
C SER A 125 -2.14 -14.99 -16.75
N ASN A 126 -3.02 -15.94 -16.44
CA ASN A 126 -4.40 -15.66 -16.05
C ASN A 126 -4.52 -15.29 -14.55
N LYS A 127 -3.45 -15.48 -13.77
CA LYS A 127 -3.41 -15.06 -12.36
C LYS A 127 -3.28 -13.55 -12.26
N SER A 128 -3.72 -12.99 -11.14
CA SER A 128 -3.59 -11.56 -10.84
C SER A 128 -2.37 -11.30 -9.97
N TYR A 129 -1.43 -10.50 -10.47
CA TYR A 129 -0.26 -10.01 -9.74
C TYR A 129 -0.34 -8.50 -9.59
N GLU A 130 0.20 -7.97 -8.48
CA GLU A 130 0.26 -6.53 -8.26
C GLU A 130 1.22 -5.87 -9.25
N VAL A 131 0.90 -4.63 -9.62
CA VAL A 131 1.73 -3.80 -10.49
C VAL A 131 2.29 -2.66 -9.66
N ALA A 132 3.60 -2.43 -9.75
CA ALA A 132 4.25 -1.36 -9.03
C ALA A 132 3.73 0.02 -9.49
N ILE A 133 3.46 0.90 -8.52
CA ILE A 133 3.17 2.31 -8.79
C ILE A 133 4.50 3.03 -9.00
N LYS A 134 4.63 3.73 -10.11
CA LYS A 134 5.83 4.54 -10.40
C LYS A 134 5.81 5.80 -9.53
N GLY A 135 6.90 6.04 -8.80
CA GLY A 135 7.12 7.30 -8.10
C GLY A 135 7.66 8.38 -9.04
N ASN A 136 7.56 9.64 -8.62
CA ASN A 136 8.19 10.77 -9.31
C ASN A 136 9.56 11.07 -8.68
N SER A 137 10.63 10.90 -9.44
CA SER A 137 12.00 11.15 -8.96
C SER A 137 12.32 12.64 -8.89
N ASP A 138 11.64 13.48 -9.67
CA ASP A 138 11.86 14.94 -9.67
C ASP A 138 11.36 15.60 -8.37
N GLU A 139 10.46 14.92 -7.65
CA GLU A 139 9.92 15.33 -6.35
C GLU A 139 10.84 14.95 -5.17
N LEU A 140 11.94 14.25 -5.42
CA LEU A 140 12.89 13.78 -4.41
C LEU A 140 14.24 14.54 -4.42
N SER A 141 14.35 15.60 -5.23
CA SER A 141 15.56 16.42 -5.42
C SER A 141 15.68 17.59 -4.45
#